data_AF-A0A1G9V500-F1
#
_entry.id   AF-A0A1G9V500-F1
#
_cell.length_a   1.000
_cell.length_b   1.000
_cell.length_c   1.000
_cell.angle_alpha   90.00
_cell.angle_beta   90.00
_cell.angle_gamma   90.00
#
_symmetry.space_group_name_H-M   'P 1'
#
loop_
_entity.id
_entity.type
_entity.pdbx_description
1 polymer ?
#
loop_
_entity_poly.entity_id
_entity_poly.type
_entity_poly.pdbx_seq_one_letter_code
_entity_poly.pdbx_strand_id
1 'polypeptide(L)'
;MSPEEGKAIFSLKRPCADCPFRSDVAFYLHAKRRAEIARQLRAGEKFACHKTVTYTASGNAVAGPTSKMCAGAMIALERTTGPNLFMLYGQMLGFYDSSRLDWNAPVIKLEDFERCC
;
A
#
# COMPACT_ATOMS: atom_id res chain seq x y z
N MET A 1 -1.22 -20.27 4.45
CA MET A 1 -2.18 -19.22 4.06
C MET A 1 -3.20 -19.86 3.15
N SER A 2 -4.47 -19.84 3.53
CA SER A 2 -5.56 -20.33 2.69
C SER A 2 -5.85 -19.36 1.53
N PRO A 3 -6.54 -19.80 0.46
CA PRO A 3 -6.93 -18.91 -0.62
C PRO A 3 -7.75 -17.70 -0.16
N GLU A 4 -8.64 -17.90 0.81
CA GLU A 4 -9.49 -16.83 1.35
C GLU A 4 -8.68 -15.82 2.18
N GLU A 5 -7.70 -16.27 2.96
CA GLU A 5 -6.76 -15.38 3.66
C GLU A 5 -5.95 -14.53 2.67
N GLY A 6 -5.47 -15.14 1.59
CA GLY A 6 -4.74 -14.46 0.53
C GLY A 6 -5.56 -13.37 -0.15
N LYS A 7 -6.77 -13.70 -0.63
CA LYS A 7 -7.71 -12.72 -1.20
C LYS A 7 -8.07 -11.63 -0.19
N ALA A 8 -8.25 -12.01 1.08
CA ALA A 8 -8.58 -11.06 2.12
C ALA A 8 -7.46 -10.02 2.31
N ILE A 9 -6.17 -10.38 2.19
CA ILE A 9 -5.05 -9.42 2.25
C ILE A 9 -5.14 -8.36 1.14
N PHE A 10 -5.53 -8.75 -0.08
CA PHE A 10 -5.64 -7.87 -1.25
C PHE A 10 -7.05 -7.28 -1.46
N SER A 11 -7.90 -7.31 -0.43
CA SER A 11 -9.31 -6.91 -0.55
C SER A 11 -9.53 -5.41 -0.73
N LEU A 12 -8.60 -4.55 -0.30
CA LEU A 12 -8.73 -3.10 -0.48
C LEU A 12 -8.49 -2.69 -1.94
N LYS A 13 -9.47 -2.00 -2.52
CA LYS A 13 -9.47 -1.56 -3.92
C LYS A 13 -9.29 -0.06 -4.12
N ARG A 14 -9.61 0.73 -3.09
CA ARG A 14 -9.51 2.19 -3.09
C ARG A 14 -8.61 2.66 -1.96
N PRO A 15 -7.82 3.75 -2.13
CA PRO A 15 -7.14 4.37 -1.00
C PRO A 15 -8.16 4.80 0.05
N CYS A 16 -7.78 4.74 1.33
CA CYS A 16 -8.62 5.28 2.40
C CYS A 16 -8.73 6.81 2.34
N ALA A 17 -9.71 7.35 3.08
CA ALA A 17 -10.03 8.79 3.08
C ALA A 17 -8.82 9.71 3.36
N ASP A 18 -7.89 9.26 4.18
CA ASP A 18 -6.70 9.93 4.72
C ASP A 18 -5.40 9.22 4.30
N CYS A 19 -5.42 8.54 3.14
CA CYS A 19 -4.29 7.78 2.66
C CYS A 19 -3.06 8.67 2.40
N PRO A 20 -1.87 8.34 2.91
CA PRO A 20 -0.65 9.11 2.62
C PRO A 20 -0.22 9.08 1.14
N PHE A 21 -0.82 8.22 0.32
CA PHE A 21 -0.54 8.19 -1.12
C PHE A 21 -1.53 9.04 -1.94
N ARG A 22 -2.55 9.63 -1.30
CA ARG A 22 -3.50 10.50 -1.99
C ARG A 22 -2.89 11.88 -2.25
N SER A 23 -3.10 12.40 -3.45
CA SER A 23 -2.64 13.72 -3.89
C SER A 23 -3.57 14.86 -3.47
N ASP A 24 -4.79 14.54 -3.07
CA ASP A 24 -5.88 15.49 -2.82
C ASP A 24 -6.22 15.64 -1.34
N VAL A 25 -5.41 15.08 -0.44
CA VAL A 25 -5.56 15.21 1.01
C VAL A 25 -4.24 15.61 1.65
N ALA A 26 -4.32 16.48 2.66
CA ALA A 26 -3.16 16.81 3.47
C ALA A 26 -2.82 15.63 4.38
N PHE A 27 -1.58 15.19 4.36
CA PHE A 27 -1.02 14.25 5.32
C PHE A 27 0.39 14.69 5.69
N TYR A 28 0.83 14.36 6.90
CA TYR A 28 2.21 14.62 7.32
C TYR A 28 2.94 13.30 7.55
N LEU A 29 4.01 13.09 6.79
CA LEU A 29 5.04 12.09 7.06
C LEU A 29 6.40 12.78 7.00
N HIS A 30 7.31 12.42 7.90
CA HIS A 30 8.69 12.89 7.77
C HIS A 30 9.32 12.35 6.47
N ALA A 31 10.17 13.15 5.82
CA ALA A 31 10.86 12.77 4.58
C ALA A 31 11.58 11.41 4.71
N LYS A 32 12.25 11.16 5.85
CA LYS A 32 12.89 9.88 6.15
C LYS A 32 11.91 8.69 6.09
N ARG A 33 10.68 8.88 6.59
CA ARG A 33 9.65 7.85 6.57
C ARG A 33 9.12 7.60 5.16
N ARG A 34 8.95 8.64 4.35
CA ARG A 34 8.54 8.51 2.93
C ARG A 34 9.58 7.72 2.13
N ALA A 35 10.86 8.06 2.28
CA ALA A 35 11.97 7.34 1.64
C ALA A 35 12.05 5.87 2.09
N GLU A 36 11.86 5.59 3.37
CA GLU A 36 11.83 4.21 3.88
C GLU A 36 10.71 3.38 3.25
N ILE A 37 9.49 3.94 3.19
CA ILE A 37 8.32 3.30 2.59
C ILE A 37 8.56 3.03 1.09
N ALA A 38 9.07 4.02 0.36
CA ALA A 38 9.36 3.88 -1.06
C ALA A 38 10.41 2.80 -1.33
N ARG A 39 11.46 2.73 -0.50
CA ARG A 39 12.48 1.68 -0.57
C ARG A 39 11.89 0.29 -0.30
N GLN A 40 11.06 0.12 0.73
CA GLN A 40 10.41 -1.16 1.06
C GLN A 40 9.53 -1.66 -0.08
N LEU A 41 8.72 -0.78 -0.67
CA LEU A 41 7.85 -1.12 -1.79
C LEU A 41 8.65 -1.62 -3.00
N ARG A 42 9.73 -0.91 -3.37
CA ARG A 42 10.65 -1.31 -4.45
C ARG A 42 11.39 -2.61 -4.14
N ALA A 43 11.70 -2.88 -2.87
CA ALA A 43 12.35 -4.11 -2.43
C ALA A 43 11.44 -5.35 -2.46
N GLY A 44 10.17 -5.22 -2.86
CA GLY A 44 9.25 -6.36 -2.91
C GLY A 44 8.46 -6.59 -1.63
N GLU A 45 8.55 -5.69 -0.65
CA GLU A 45 7.89 -5.87 0.64
C GLU A 45 6.39 -5.57 0.58
N LYS A 46 5.65 -6.15 1.52
CA LYS A 46 4.25 -5.83 1.79
C LYS A 46 4.16 -4.48 2.50
N PHE A 47 3.17 -3.67 2.14
CA PHE A 47 2.86 -2.42 2.86
C PHE A 47 1.41 -2.44 3.34
N ALA A 48 1.23 -2.52 4.66
CA ALA A 48 -0.08 -2.60 5.27
C ALA A 48 -0.78 -1.24 5.27
N CYS A 49 -2.10 -1.24 5.04
CA CYS A 49 -2.92 -0.04 5.16
C CYS A 49 -2.95 0.44 6.61
N HIS A 50 -2.68 1.73 6.83
CA HIS A 50 -2.62 2.34 8.15
C HIS A 50 -3.95 2.29 8.92
N LYS A 51 -5.07 2.08 8.22
CA LYS A 51 -6.40 1.84 8.84
C LYS A 51 -6.69 0.38 9.20
N THR A 52 -5.76 -0.53 8.91
CA THR A 52 -5.95 -1.98 9.11
C THR A 52 -4.84 -2.60 9.97
N VAL A 53 -3.92 -1.79 10.45
CA VAL A 53 -2.88 -2.17 11.40
C VAL A 53 -3.33 -1.83 12.81
N THR A 54 -2.71 -2.46 13.79
CA THR A 54 -2.85 -2.07 15.20
C THR A 54 -1.71 -1.14 15.57
N TYR A 55 -2.00 -0.09 16.34
CA TYR A 55 -0.97 0.82 16.84
C TYR A 55 -0.57 0.44 18.27
N THR A 56 0.73 0.42 18.54
CA THR A 56 1.24 0.27 19.91
C THR A 56 0.95 1.53 20.73
N ALA A 57 1.10 1.45 22.05
CA ALA A 57 1.02 2.63 22.93
C ALA A 57 2.03 3.73 22.55
N SER A 58 3.15 3.36 21.93
CA SER A 58 4.16 4.27 21.39
C SER A 58 3.86 4.82 19.98
N GLY A 59 2.69 4.51 19.41
CA GLY A 59 2.26 5.00 18.10
C GLY A 59 2.86 4.25 16.90
N ASN A 60 3.51 3.11 17.11
CA ASN A 60 4.07 2.32 16.02
C ASN A 60 3.01 1.40 15.40
N ALA A 61 2.95 1.37 14.08
CA ALA A 61 2.06 0.47 13.34
C ALA A 61 2.60 -0.97 13.35
N VAL A 62 1.74 -1.92 13.74
CA VAL A 62 2.02 -3.36 13.74
C VAL A 62 1.02 -4.05 12.83
N ALA A 63 1.53 -4.73 11.79
CA ALA A 63 0.70 -5.55 10.92
C ALA A 63 0.28 -6.83 11.65
N GLY A 64 -1.03 -7.13 11.62
CA GLY A 64 -1.62 -8.32 12.20
C GLY A 64 -2.46 -9.13 11.21
N PRO A 65 -3.21 -10.15 11.67
CA PRO A 65 -4.03 -11.01 10.81
C PRO A 65 -5.12 -10.27 10.02
N THR A 66 -5.57 -9.12 10.54
CA THR A 66 -6.58 -8.27 9.89
C THR A 66 -5.99 -7.26 8.92
N SER A 67 -4.66 -7.10 8.90
CA SER A 67 -3.99 -6.10 8.08
C SER A 67 -4.09 -6.42 6.60
N LYS A 68 -4.42 -5.39 5.83
CA LYS A 68 -4.66 -5.47 4.39
C LYS A 68 -3.55 -4.74 3.66
N MET A 69 -3.24 -5.17 2.45
CA MET A 69 -2.35 -4.41 1.56
C MET A 69 -2.96 -3.05 1.26
N CYS A 70 -2.16 -1.99 1.37
CA CYS A 70 -2.59 -0.63 1.11
C CYS A 70 -2.88 -0.42 -0.37
N ALA A 71 -4.13 -0.13 -0.72
CA ALA A 71 -4.52 0.16 -2.11
C ALA A 71 -3.79 1.38 -2.68
N GLY A 72 -3.60 2.44 -1.90
CA GLY A 72 -2.83 3.61 -2.34
C GLY A 72 -1.37 3.27 -2.65
N ALA A 73 -0.73 2.42 -1.85
CA ALA A 73 0.64 1.98 -2.10
C ALA A 73 0.73 1.09 -3.35
N MET A 74 -0.21 0.16 -3.54
CA MET A 74 -0.27 -0.69 -4.73
C MET A 74 -0.42 0.15 -6.01
N ILE A 75 -1.36 1.12 -6.01
CA ILE A 75 -1.57 2.03 -7.14
C ILE A 75 -0.31 2.90 -7.39
N ALA A 76 0.25 3.52 -6.34
CA ALA A 76 1.42 4.40 -6.48
C ALA A 76 2.64 3.66 -7.05
N LEU A 77 2.88 2.45 -6.56
CA LEU A 77 3.95 1.58 -7.04
C LEU A 77 3.71 1.14 -8.49
N GLU A 78 2.51 0.65 -8.83
CA GLU A 78 2.23 0.20 -10.18
C GLU A 78 2.27 1.31 -11.22
N ARG A 79 1.88 2.54 -10.86
CA ARG A 79 2.05 3.74 -11.71
C ARG A 79 3.51 4.09 -11.99
N THR A 80 4.45 3.59 -11.17
CA THR A 80 5.88 3.93 -11.27
C THR A 80 6.69 2.82 -11.92
N THR A 81 6.55 1.59 -11.42
CA THR A 81 7.42 0.46 -11.79
C THR A 81 6.65 -0.83 -12.11
N GLY A 82 5.33 -0.85 -11.98
CA GLY A 82 4.54 -2.08 -11.99
C GLY A 82 4.50 -2.80 -10.63
N PRO A 83 3.85 -3.99 -10.55
CA PRO A 83 3.65 -4.71 -9.29
C PRO A 83 4.99 -5.21 -8.74
N ASN A 84 5.15 -5.17 -7.41
CA ASN A 84 6.34 -5.74 -6.79
C ASN A 84 6.23 -7.27 -6.63
N LEU A 85 7.29 -7.89 -6.12
CA LEU A 85 7.37 -9.35 -5.97
C LEU A 85 6.20 -9.92 -5.17
N PHE A 86 5.80 -9.30 -4.05
CA PHE A 86 4.67 -9.77 -3.26
C PHE A 86 3.34 -9.69 -4.03
N MET A 87 3.15 -8.65 -4.83
CA MET A 87 1.96 -8.48 -5.67
C MET A 87 1.96 -9.47 -6.83
N LEU A 88 3.10 -9.76 -7.45
CA LEU A 88 3.25 -10.78 -8.50
C LEU A 88 2.91 -12.18 -7.96
N TYR A 89 3.40 -12.54 -6.78
CA TYR A 89 2.97 -13.78 -6.11
C TYR A 89 1.46 -13.80 -5.85
N GLY A 90 0.91 -12.66 -5.43
CA GLY A 90 -0.54 -12.49 -5.28
C GLY A 90 -1.31 -12.72 -6.59
N GLN A 91 -0.80 -12.26 -7.73
CA GLN A 91 -1.42 -12.47 -9.05
C GLN A 91 -1.36 -13.94 -9.46
N MET A 92 -0.18 -14.56 -9.31
CA MET A 92 0.02 -15.97 -9.65
C MET A 92 -0.91 -16.90 -8.86
N LEU A 93 -1.15 -16.59 -7.58
CA LEU A 93 -2.04 -17.37 -6.72
C LEU A 93 -3.52 -16.99 -6.86
N GLY A 94 -3.87 -16.01 -7.69
CA GLY A 94 -5.25 -15.53 -7.88
C GLY A 94 -5.80 -14.70 -6.70
N PHE A 95 -4.92 -14.20 -5.82
CA PHE A 95 -5.29 -13.38 -4.67
C PHE A 95 -5.37 -11.89 -5.03
N TYR A 96 -4.53 -11.48 -5.97
CA TYR A 96 -4.41 -10.10 -6.42
C TYR A 96 -4.80 -9.97 -7.89
N ASP A 97 -5.64 -8.98 -8.18
CA ASP A 97 -6.03 -8.60 -9.53
C ASP A 97 -5.98 -7.08 -9.59
N SER A 98 -5.03 -6.57 -10.37
CA SER A 98 -4.74 -5.16 -10.51
C SER A 98 -5.86 -4.40 -11.22
N SER A 99 -6.62 -5.06 -12.10
CA SER A 99 -7.78 -4.45 -12.77
C SER A 99 -8.89 -4.03 -11.78
N ARG A 100 -8.89 -4.60 -10.57
CA ARG A 100 -9.87 -4.28 -9.52
C ARG A 100 -9.50 -3.05 -8.69
N LEU A 101 -8.30 -2.49 -8.87
CA LEU A 101 -7.93 -1.24 -8.21
C LEU A 101 -8.73 -0.06 -8.79
N ASP A 102 -9.02 0.91 -7.94
CA ASP A 102 -9.58 2.19 -8.35
C ASP A 102 -8.49 3.04 -9.02
N TRP A 103 -8.25 2.76 -10.30
CA TRP A 103 -7.23 3.44 -11.10
C TRP A 103 -7.47 4.93 -11.30
N ASN A 104 -8.70 5.40 -11.10
CA ASN A 104 -9.07 6.81 -11.19
C ASN A 104 -8.87 7.57 -9.86
N ALA A 105 -8.52 6.87 -8.79
CA ALA A 105 -8.24 7.52 -7.51
C ALA A 105 -7.07 8.51 -7.63
N PRO A 106 -7.12 9.64 -6.92
CA PRO A 106 -6.09 10.68 -6.92
C PRO A 106 -4.86 10.20 -6.13
N VAL A 107 -4.10 9.28 -6.70
CA VAL A 107 -2.91 8.67 -6.08
C VAL A 107 -1.65 9.16 -6.79
N ILE A 108 -0.71 9.71 -6.03
CA ILE A 108 0.59 10.15 -6.57
C ILE A 108 1.45 8.95 -6.98
N LYS A 109 2.40 9.16 -7.89
CA LYS A 109 3.42 8.16 -8.18
C LYS A 109 4.34 7.97 -6.98
N LEU A 110 4.97 6.81 -6.88
CA LEU A 110 5.86 6.50 -5.77
C LEU A 110 7.11 7.40 -5.75
N GLU A 111 7.62 7.78 -6.92
CA GLU A 111 8.72 8.75 -7.05
C GLU A 111 8.35 10.13 -6.52
N ASP A 112 7.12 10.58 -6.77
CA ASP A 112 6.59 11.86 -6.27
C ASP A 112 6.33 11.78 -4.76
N PHE A 113 5.81 10.65 -4.26
CA PHE A 113 5.62 10.40 -2.83
C PHE A 113 6.94 10.51 -2.06
N GLU A 114 8.01 9.89 -2.57
CA GLU A 114 9.33 9.93 -1.93
C GLU A 114 9.89 11.35 -1.81
N ARG A 115 9.61 12.19 -2.82
CA ARG A 115 10.08 13.58 -2.91
C ARG A 115 9.10 14.60 -2.36
N CYS A 116 7.90 14.17 -1.99
CA CYS A 116 6.83 15.06 -1.54
C CYS A 116 7.30 15.85 -0.31
N CYS A 117 6.80 17.08 -0.16
CA CYS A 117 7.17 18.03 0.88
C CYS A 117 6.78 17.54 2.29
#